data_AF-A0ABD6ETG3-F1
#
_entry.id   AF-A0ABD6ETG3-F1
#
_cell.length_a   1.000
_cell.length_b   1.000
_cell.length_c   1.000
_cell.angle_alpha   90.00
_cell.angle_beta   90.00
_cell.angle_gamma   90.00
#
_symmetry.space_group_name_H-M   'P 1'
#
loop_
_entity.id
_entity.type
_entity.pdbx_description
1 polymer ?
#
loop_
_entity_poly.entity_id
_entity_poly.type
_entity_poly.pdbx_seq_one_letter_code
_entity_poly.pdbx_strand_id
1 'polypeptide(L)'
;MEIVRDEEIDDDDDLEQVTKQLSEFKKSEARIILLYSTTNYARKIFQAANKVGMTSDNYLWIGTQSVKGSVIGNAHMQAGMLSINFHTVSNAMFPPDDDVLPLIIGLAPKVFGLALNKLMRAGNLFPLISNSSCDQPSSAKWPDGAVIYRKMKEVVMKGNPYHSKDGHDSFFYSFDHCGKLANSYLTISNLRRKKNRDFRGDNLIWEKHFEVGEFTNGELKMIDIEWPGDRAKPPQGTPENFHARVVTLQEPPFIIVSQLDPETGSCPGNQGSICNWDVEIYEDKGVTRNKTVKKCCSGFCIDLLQKLAKDIGFTYTIYKVPDNKWGRKTEKGWNGLMHELVSGKADMCVTALKLNSERAKDIDFSIPFMDTGISIIVKIRSGVLSPTAFLGNMWFSSAIRQ
;
A
#
# COMPACT_ATOMS: atom_id res chain seq x y z
N MET A 1 -8.54 -0.31 3.32
CA MET A 1 -7.57 -0.32 2.21
C MET A 1 -6.60 0.80 2.52
N GLU A 2 -5.40 0.46 2.94
CA GLU A 2 -4.37 1.45 3.23
C GLU A 2 -3.57 1.67 1.95
N ILE A 3 -3.40 2.93 1.56
CA ILE A 3 -2.53 3.27 0.43
C ILE A 3 -1.11 3.07 0.93
N VAL A 4 -0.46 2.01 0.45
CA VAL A 4 0.89 1.63 0.88
C VAL A 4 1.93 2.66 0.42
N ARG A 5 1.70 3.24 -0.77
CA ARG A 5 2.57 4.25 -1.37
C ARG A 5 1.80 5.03 -2.43
N ASP A 6 1.94 6.35 -2.41
CA ASP A 6 1.56 7.24 -3.50
C ASP A 6 2.82 7.72 -4.24
N GLU A 7 2.69 7.93 -5.55
CA GLU A 7 3.77 8.47 -6.38
C GLU A 7 3.12 9.34 -7.45
N GLU A 8 3.47 10.63 -7.47
CA GLU A 8 3.08 11.56 -8.51
C GLU A 8 4.21 11.65 -9.54
N ILE A 9 3.88 11.43 -10.81
CA ILE A 9 4.84 11.42 -11.91
C ILE A 9 4.52 12.64 -12.79
N ASP A 10 5.54 13.45 -13.08
CA ASP A 10 5.37 14.69 -13.84
C ASP A 10 5.13 14.37 -15.32
N ASP A 11 4.21 15.10 -15.96
CA ASP A 11 3.94 14.96 -17.39
C ASP A 11 5.19 15.30 -18.24
N ASP A 12 6.07 16.16 -17.72
CA ASP A 12 7.33 16.56 -18.35
C ASP A 12 8.47 15.53 -18.18
N ASP A 13 8.35 14.55 -17.28
CA ASP A 13 9.41 13.57 -16.98
C ASP A 13 9.69 12.65 -18.17
N ASP A 14 10.95 12.52 -18.60
CA ASP A 14 11.36 11.63 -19.69
C ASP A 14 11.16 10.14 -19.36
N LEU A 15 11.12 9.28 -20.39
CA LEU A 15 10.87 7.84 -20.21
C LEU A 15 11.88 7.17 -19.24
N GLU A 16 13.11 7.65 -19.20
CA GLU A 16 14.14 7.14 -18.28
C GLU A 16 13.86 7.53 -16.81
N GLN A 17 13.39 8.75 -16.57
CA GLN A 17 12.98 9.23 -15.24
C GLN A 17 11.79 8.42 -14.73
N VAL A 18 10.76 8.24 -15.57
CA VAL A 18 9.60 7.39 -15.27
C VAL A 18 10.03 5.94 -14.97
N THR A 19 10.96 5.39 -15.75
CA THR A 19 11.48 4.02 -15.53
C THR A 19 12.21 3.92 -14.18
N LYS A 20 12.94 4.95 -13.77
CA LYS A 20 13.63 5.00 -12.47
C LYS A 20 12.64 5.06 -11.31
N GLN A 21 11.64 5.95 -11.36
CA GLN A 21 10.59 6.04 -10.35
C GLN A 21 9.84 4.71 -10.22
N LEU A 22 9.45 4.08 -11.35
CA LEU A 22 8.81 2.76 -11.33
C LEU A 22 9.72 1.66 -10.76
N SER A 23 11.03 1.72 -10.97
CA SER A 23 11.98 0.77 -10.39
C SER A 23 12.09 0.91 -8.87
N GLU A 24 11.95 2.14 -8.34
CA GLU A 24 11.86 2.39 -6.91
C GLU A 24 10.51 1.96 -6.35
N PHE A 25 9.43 2.22 -7.08
CA PHE A 25 8.07 1.78 -6.71
C PHE A 25 7.94 0.25 -6.70
N LYS A 26 8.60 -0.46 -7.62
CA LYS A 26 8.63 -1.93 -7.68
C LYS A 26 9.18 -2.56 -6.39
N LYS A 27 10.02 -1.85 -5.63
CA LYS A 27 10.52 -2.31 -4.33
C LYS A 27 9.43 -2.37 -3.27
N SER A 28 8.30 -1.68 -3.47
CA SER A 28 7.15 -1.79 -2.59
C SER A 28 6.46 -3.15 -2.70
N GLU A 29 5.73 -3.50 -1.65
CA GLU A 29 4.90 -4.71 -1.61
C GLU A 29 3.60 -4.56 -2.42
N ALA A 30 3.29 -3.36 -2.92
CA ALA A 30 2.06 -3.10 -3.66
C ALA A 30 2.00 -3.93 -4.95
N ARG A 31 0.92 -4.71 -5.11
CA ARG A 31 0.63 -5.50 -6.31
C ARG A 31 -0.62 -5.04 -7.05
N ILE A 32 -1.43 -4.19 -6.42
CA ILE A 32 -2.56 -3.52 -7.05
C ILE A 32 -2.18 -2.05 -7.23
N ILE A 33 -2.26 -1.56 -8.46
CA ILE A 33 -1.83 -0.22 -8.84
C ILE A 33 -3.04 0.53 -9.40
N LEU A 34 -3.40 1.63 -8.74
CA LEU A 34 -4.44 2.52 -9.21
C LEU A 34 -3.77 3.61 -10.06
N LEU A 35 -4.17 3.72 -11.33
CA LEU A 35 -3.63 4.70 -12.26
C LEU A 35 -4.68 5.73 -12.63
N TYR A 36 -4.42 6.97 -12.27
CA TYR A 36 -5.14 8.15 -12.75
C TYR A 36 -4.22 8.94 -13.68
N SER A 37 -4.52 8.95 -14.97
CA SER A 37 -3.66 9.56 -15.99
C SER A 37 -4.43 9.81 -17.28
N THR A 38 -3.88 10.66 -18.16
CA THR A 38 -4.38 10.80 -19.54
C THR A 38 -3.93 9.61 -20.39
N THR A 39 -4.61 9.35 -21.51
CA THR A 39 -4.28 8.19 -22.36
C THR A 39 -2.85 8.24 -22.90
N ASN A 40 -2.37 9.43 -23.28
CA ASN A 40 -1.02 9.59 -23.84
C ASN A 40 0.04 9.32 -22.78
N TYR A 41 -0.16 9.83 -21.58
CA TYR A 41 0.78 9.65 -20.49
C TYR A 41 0.76 8.22 -19.94
N ALA A 42 -0.43 7.61 -19.82
CA ALA A 42 -0.56 6.20 -19.47
C ALA A 42 0.22 5.27 -20.41
N ARG A 43 0.25 5.53 -21.73
CA ARG A 43 1.08 4.75 -22.67
C ARG A 43 2.56 4.83 -22.34
N LYS A 44 3.07 6.02 -21.96
CA LYS A 44 4.46 6.22 -21.53
C LYS A 44 4.77 5.44 -20.25
N ILE A 45 3.86 5.51 -19.27
CA ILE A 45 3.96 4.74 -18.02
C ILE A 45 3.98 3.24 -18.31
N PHE A 46 3.07 2.74 -19.14
CA PHE A 46 3.00 1.32 -19.49
C PHE A 46 4.24 0.85 -20.29
N GLN A 47 4.80 1.71 -21.14
CA GLN A 47 6.06 1.42 -21.82
C GLN A 47 7.22 1.26 -20.83
N ALA A 48 7.32 2.14 -19.82
CA ALA A 48 8.31 2.01 -18.76
C ALA A 48 8.04 0.80 -17.85
N ALA A 49 6.78 0.57 -17.48
CA ALA A 49 6.35 -0.55 -16.64
C ALA A 49 6.68 -1.91 -17.28
N ASN A 50 6.53 -2.04 -18.61
CA ASN A 50 6.94 -3.23 -19.35
C ASN A 50 8.45 -3.49 -19.23
N LYS A 51 9.28 -2.46 -19.33
CA LYS A 51 10.75 -2.59 -19.18
C LYS A 51 11.14 -3.07 -17.78
N VAL A 52 10.41 -2.62 -16.75
CA VAL A 52 10.66 -2.96 -15.34
C VAL A 52 9.97 -4.28 -14.93
N GLY A 53 9.10 -4.84 -15.78
CA GLY A 53 8.36 -6.08 -15.53
C GLY A 53 7.15 -5.92 -14.61
N MET A 54 6.64 -4.69 -14.45
CA MET A 54 5.47 -4.37 -13.63
C MET A 54 4.14 -4.63 -14.32
N THR A 55 4.16 -5.12 -15.56
CA THR A 55 2.97 -5.58 -16.31
C THR A 55 2.83 -7.10 -16.31
N SER A 56 3.67 -7.81 -15.55
CA SER A 56 3.57 -9.25 -15.35
C SER A 56 2.26 -9.64 -14.64
N ASP A 57 1.96 -10.93 -14.64
CA ASP A 57 0.80 -11.54 -13.99
C ASP A 57 0.79 -11.41 -12.45
N ASN A 58 1.89 -10.92 -11.86
CA ASN A 58 2.01 -10.62 -10.44
C ASN A 58 1.44 -9.23 -10.06
N TYR A 59 1.17 -8.36 -11.03
CA TYR A 59 0.63 -7.02 -10.81
C TYR A 59 -0.76 -6.89 -11.41
N LEU A 60 -1.62 -6.09 -10.78
CA LEU A 60 -2.92 -5.69 -11.32
C LEU A 60 -2.94 -4.17 -11.45
N TRP A 61 -3.11 -3.68 -12.68
CA TRP A 61 -3.38 -2.27 -12.93
C TRP A 61 -4.90 -2.03 -13.00
N ILE A 62 -5.35 -0.92 -12.40
CA ILE A 62 -6.72 -0.43 -12.47
C ILE A 62 -6.66 1.03 -12.89
N GLY A 63 -7.17 1.34 -14.08
CA GLY A 63 -7.18 2.68 -14.65
C GLY A 63 -8.55 3.37 -14.52
N THR A 64 -8.55 4.70 -14.52
CA THR A 64 -9.76 5.48 -14.77
C THR A 64 -10.10 5.53 -16.27
N GLN A 65 -11.29 6.04 -16.61
CA GLN A 65 -11.72 6.20 -18.00
C GLN A 65 -10.73 6.97 -18.89
N SER A 66 -10.01 7.95 -18.32
CA SER A 66 -9.01 8.73 -19.04
C SER A 66 -7.81 7.90 -19.51
N VAL A 67 -7.49 6.82 -18.80
CA VAL A 67 -6.44 5.86 -19.16
C VAL A 67 -6.86 5.04 -20.38
N LYS A 68 -8.12 4.59 -20.42
CA LYS A 68 -8.69 3.78 -21.51
C LYS A 68 -8.60 4.49 -22.86
N GLY A 69 -8.95 5.78 -22.90
CA GLY A 69 -8.82 6.63 -24.09
C GLY A 69 -9.60 6.15 -25.33
N SER A 70 -9.19 6.61 -26.51
CA SER A 70 -9.76 6.19 -27.80
C SER A 70 -9.17 4.85 -28.25
N VAL A 71 -10.02 4.01 -28.85
CA VAL A 71 -9.84 2.58 -29.24
C VAL A 71 -8.57 2.27 -30.05
N ILE A 72 -7.88 3.28 -30.59
CA ILE A 72 -6.72 3.11 -31.46
C ILE A 72 -5.42 3.11 -30.62
N GLY A 73 -4.80 1.93 -30.51
CA GLY A 73 -3.44 1.76 -30.00
C GLY A 73 -3.35 1.57 -28.49
N ASN A 74 -3.85 0.44 -27.99
CA ASN A 74 -3.59 -0.07 -26.63
C ASN A 74 -2.22 -0.77 -26.51
N ALA A 75 -1.28 -0.42 -27.40
CA ALA A 75 0.06 -0.99 -27.38
C ALA A 75 0.68 -0.74 -26.00
N HIS A 76 1.33 -1.78 -25.45
CA HIS A 76 2.03 -1.77 -24.17
C HIS A 76 1.17 -1.82 -22.89
N MET A 77 -0.16 -1.72 -22.97
CA MET A 77 -1.01 -1.91 -21.79
C MET A 77 -0.96 -3.35 -21.26
N GLN A 78 -1.30 -3.54 -19.98
CA GLN A 78 -1.35 -4.87 -19.37
C GLN A 78 -2.65 -5.60 -19.77
N ALA A 79 -2.53 -6.80 -20.34
CA ALA A 79 -3.67 -7.69 -20.54
C ALA A 79 -4.30 -8.04 -19.17
N GLY A 80 -5.63 -8.03 -19.09
CA GLY A 80 -6.36 -8.25 -17.83
C GLY A 80 -6.48 -7.01 -16.93
N MET A 81 -5.96 -5.84 -17.35
CA MET A 81 -6.18 -4.57 -16.65
C MET A 81 -7.67 -4.25 -16.57
N LEU A 82 -8.09 -3.63 -15.47
CA LEU A 82 -9.45 -3.12 -15.31
C LEU A 82 -9.50 -1.61 -15.56
N SER A 83 -10.62 -1.15 -16.10
CA SER A 83 -10.89 0.28 -16.27
C SER A 83 -12.26 0.62 -15.74
N ILE A 84 -12.33 1.62 -14.87
CA ILE A 84 -13.58 2.15 -14.32
C ILE A 84 -14.04 3.29 -15.20
N ASN A 85 -15.23 3.15 -15.78
CA ASN A 85 -15.78 4.04 -16.79
C ASN A 85 -17.15 4.57 -16.38
N PHE A 86 -17.45 5.79 -16.81
CA PHE A 86 -18.84 6.19 -16.97
C PHE A 86 -19.40 5.56 -18.25
N HIS A 87 -20.71 5.35 -18.30
CA HIS A 87 -21.41 4.82 -19.48
C HIS A 87 -21.51 5.90 -20.58
N THR A 88 -20.36 6.33 -21.09
CA THR A 88 -20.22 7.34 -22.14
C THR A 88 -19.44 6.76 -23.31
N VAL A 89 -19.95 6.93 -24.53
CA VAL A 89 -19.25 6.44 -25.72
C VAL A 89 -18.49 7.60 -26.35
N SER A 90 -17.25 7.78 -25.91
CA SER A 90 -16.33 8.75 -26.50
C SER A 90 -15.97 8.29 -27.92
N ASN A 91 -16.39 9.04 -28.95
CA ASN A 91 -15.96 9.00 -30.37
C ASN A 91 -16.93 8.46 -31.43
N ALA A 92 -18.24 8.38 -31.17
CA ALA A 92 -19.18 8.11 -32.24
C ALA A 92 -19.71 9.42 -32.84
N MET A 93 -19.53 9.62 -34.15
CA MET A 93 -20.14 10.74 -34.90
C MET A 93 -21.68 10.75 -34.79
N PHE A 94 -22.24 9.57 -34.49
CA PHE A 94 -23.59 9.36 -33.99
C PHE A 94 -23.47 8.58 -32.67
N PRO A 95 -23.64 9.23 -31.50
CA PRO A 95 -23.62 8.50 -30.24
C PRO A 95 -24.67 7.38 -30.30
N PRO A 96 -24.30 6.14 -29.97
CA PRO A 96 -25.26 5.03 -29.94
C PRO A 96 -26.36 5.33 -28.92
N ASP A 97 -27.52 4.69 -29.08
CA ASP A 97 -28.75 4.98 -28.31
C ASP A 97 -28.58 4.86 -26.78
N ASP A 98 -27.49 4.24 -26.33
CA ASP A 98 -27.15 3.96 -24.95
C ASP A 98 -26.16 4.97 -24.34
N ASP A 99 -25.67 5.97 -25.07
CA ASP A 99 -24.81 7.02 -24.49
C ASP A 99 -25.58 7.88 -23.46
N VAL A 100 -25.02 8.04 -22.27
CA VAL A 100 -25.60 8.86 -21.20
C VAL A 100 -25.40 10.36 -21.48
N LEU A 101 -24.47 10.74 -22.36
CA LEU A 101 -24.13 12.16 -22.59
C LEU A 101 -25.33 13.00 -23.08
N PRO A 102 -26.13 12.58 -24.10
CA PRO A 102 -27.32 13.33 -24.51
C PRO A 102 -28.38 13.44 -23.40
N LEU A 103 -28.52 12.41 -22.57
CA LEU A 103 -29.42 12.44 -21.42
C LEU A 103 -28.98 13.51 -20.42
N ILE A 104 -27.69 13.54 -20.06
CA ILE A 104 -27.15 14.52 -19.11
C ILE A 104 -27.28 15.95 -19.65
N ILE A 105 -27.04 16.16 -20.95
CA ILE A 105 -27.27 17.46 -21.62
C ILE A 105 -28.74 17.88 -21.49
N GLY A 106 -29.69 16.95 -21.61
CA GLY A 106 -31.12 17.22 -21.43
C GLY A 106 -31.57 17.38 -19.98
N LEU A 107 -30.89 16.76 -19.02
CA LEU A 107 -31.20 16.83 -17.59
C LEU A 107 -30.63 18.08 -16.92
N ALA A 108 -29.47 18.58 -17.35
CA ALA A 108 -28.81 19.72 -16.72
C ALA A 108 -29.70 21.00 -16.67
N PRO A 109 -30.38 21.41 -17.77
CA PRO A 109 -31.33 22.53 -17.72
C PRO A 109 -32.54 22.25 -16.80
N LYS A 110 -32.95 20.99 -16.65
CA LYS A 110 -34.06 20.60 -15.75
C LYS A 110 -33.69 20.79 -14.28
N VAL A 111 -32.43 20.53 -13.89
CA VAL A 111 -31.94 20.83 -12.52
C VAL A 111 -32.20 22.29 -12.19
N PHE A 112 -31.76 23.16 -13.10
CA PHE A 112 -31.88 24.60 -12.94
C PHE A 112 -33.36 25.02 -12.90
N GLY A 113 -34.19 24.55 -13.82
CA GLY A 113 -35.63 24.86 -13.84
C GLY A 113 -36.37 24.39 -12.58
N LEU A 114 -36.07 23.20 -12.07
CA LEU A 114 -36.67 22.69 -10.82
C LEU A 114 -36.23 23.50 -9.59
N ALA A 115 -34.97 23.92 -9.54
CA ALA A 115 -34.46 24.78 -8.48
C ALA A 115 -35.17 26.14 -8.47
N LEU A 116 -35.36 26.75 -9.66
CA LEU A 116 -36.09 28.01 -9.80
C LEU A 116 -37.57 27.87 -9.39
N ASN A 117 -38.24 26.80 -9.82
CA ASN A 117 -39.62 26.54 -9.42
C ASN A 117 -39.77 26.41 -7.90
N LYS A 118 -38.84 25.72 -7.23
CA LYS A 118 -38.79 25.63 -5.76
C LYS A 118 -38.59 27.01 -5.11
N LEU A 119 -37.73 27.87 -5.68
CA LEU A 119 -37.49 29.22 -5.17
C LEU A 119 -38.70 30.15 -5.34
N MET A 120 -39.36 30.11 -6.49
CA MET A 120 -40.58 30.88 -6.75
C MET A 120 -41.71 30.51 -5.77
N ARG A 121 -41.90 29.21 -5.50
CA ARG A 121 -42.89 28.75 -4.51
C ARG A 121 -42.58 29.20 -3.09
N ALA A 122 -41.31 29.42 -2.76
CA ALA A 122 -40.89 29.94 -1.47
C ALA A 122 -40.99 31.48 -1.36
N GLY A 123 -41.50 32.17 -2.39
CA GLY A 123 -41.66 33.62 -2.40
C GLY A 123 -40.35 34.41 -2.62
N ASN A 124 -39.26 33.73 -2.99
CA ASN A 124 -37.98 34.38 -3.27
C ASN A 124 -37.92 34.81 -4.74
N LEU A 125 -38.12 36.10 -5.00
CA LEU A 125 -37.99 36.71 -6.33
C LEU A 125 -36.67 37.48 -6.40
N PHE A 126 -35.79 37.09 -7.32
CA PHE A 126 -34.52 37.76 -7.59
C PHE A 126 -34.27 37.82 -9.10
N PRO A 127 -33.50 38.80 -9.60
CA PRO A 127 -33.14 38.88 -11.01
C PRO A 127 -32.25 37.69 -11.42
N LEU A 128 -32.58 37.04 -12.53
CA LEU A 128 -31.78 35.95 -13.11
C LEU A 128 -30.54 36.43 -13.88
N ILE A 129 -30.36 37.75 -13.98
CA ILE A 129 -29.24 38.37 -14.67
C ILE A 129 -28.09 38.49 -13.69
N SER A 130 -26.98 37.82 -13.98
CA SER A 130 -25.73 38.01 -13.25
C SER A 130 -25.08 39.32 -13.67
N ASN A 131 -24.58 40.08 -12.69
CA ASN A 131 -23.72 41.25 -12.91
C ASN A 131 -22.23 40.89 -12.85
N SER A 132 -21.89 39.60 -12.84
CA SER A 132 -20.50 39.16 -12.70
C SER A 132 -19.69 39.33 -13.97
N SER A 133 -18.48 39.87 -13.81
CA SER A 133 -17.49 40.02 -14.87
C SER A 133 -16.16 39.40 -14.44
N CYS A 134 -15.44 38.83 -15.41
CA CYS A 134 -14.07 38.34 -15.22
C CYS A 134 -13.04 39.49 -15.20
N ASP A 135 -13.42 40.68 -15.68
CA ASP A 135 -12.51 41.82 -15.84
C ASP A 135 -12.43 42.68 -14.58
N GLN A 136 -13.45 42.61 -13.72
CA GLN A 136 -13.56 43.42 -12.51
C GLN A 136 -13.64 42.54 -11.26
N PRO A 137 -12.63 42.58 -10.36
CA PRO A 137 -12.61 41.74 -9.17
C PRO A 137 -13.75 42.06 -8.17
N SER A 138 -14.31 43.28 -8.23
CA SER A 138 -15.43 43.71 -7.38
C SER A 138 -16.78 43.11 -7.80
N SER A 139 -16.93 42.64 -9.04
CA SER A 139 -18.15 41.98 -9.54
C SER A 139 -18.01 40.46 -9.69
N ALA A 140 -16.88 39.87 -9.27
CA ALA A 140 -16.60 38.45 -9.47
C ALA A 140 -17.57 37.46 -8.79
N LYS A 141 -18.49 37.93 -7.93
CA LYS A 141 -19.45 37.10 -7.21
C LYS A 141 -20.88 37.49 -7.55
N TRP A 142 -21.73 36.48 -7.75
CA TRP A 142 -23.17 36.64 -7.91
C TRP A 142 -23.90 36.10 -6.66
N PRO A 143 -24.33 36.96 -5.72
CA PRO A 143 -24.94 36.52 -4.46
C PRO A 143 -26.23 35.72 -4.67
N ASP A 144 -27.10 36.14 -5.59
CA ASP A 144 -28.34 35.43 -5.90
C ASP A 144 -28.06 34.07 -6.55
N GLY A 145 -26.99 33.98 -7.36
CA GLY A 145 -26.49 32.73 -7.92
C GLY A 145 -26.15 31.68 -6.85
N ALA A 146 -25.62 32.11 -5.70
CA ALA A 146 -25.34 31.20 -4.58
C ALA A 146 -26.62 30.63 -3.94
N VAL A 147 -27.72 31.40 -3.94
CA VAL A 147 -29.04 30.93 -3.48
C VAL A 147 -29.59 29.89 -4.45
N ILE A 148 -29.48 30.15 -5.76
CA ILE A 148 -29.88 29.19 -6.80
C ILE A 148 -29.07 27.90 -6.68
N TYR A 149 -27.74 28.00 -6.58
CA TYR A 149 -26.86 26.85 -6.44
C TYR A 149 -27.19 26.01 -5.21
N ARG A 150 -27.47 26.63 -4.06
CA ARG A 150 -27.90 25.92 -2.85
C ARG A 150 -29.17 25.12 -3.10
N LYS A 151 -30.12 25.67 -3.86
CA LYS A 151 -31.35 24.97 -4.23
C LYS A 151 -31.17 23.90 -5.31
N MET A 152 -30.24 24.08 -6.23
CA MET A 152 -29.88 23.03 -7.20
C MET A 152 -29.37 21.77 -6.50
N LYS A 153 -28.60 21.90 -5.40
CA LYS A 153 -28.14 20.75 -4.61
C LYS A 153 -29.28 19.96 -3.93
N GLU A 154 -30.43 20.60 -3.68
CA GLU A 154 -31.63 19.94 -3.12
C GLU A 154 -32.57 19.36 -4.20
N VAL A 155 -32.20 19.46 -5.48
CA VAL A 155 -33.01 18.90 -6.56
C VAL A 155 -32.74 17.40 -6.66
N VAL A 156 -33.82 16.64 -6.75
CA VAL A 156 -33.81 15.21 -7.07
C VAL A 156 -34.54 15.05 -8.38
N MET A 157 -33.92 14.36 -9.33
CA MET A 157 -34.51 14.11 -10.64
C MET A 157 -34.47 12.63 -10.97
N LYS A 158 -35.60 12.13 -11.44
CA LYS A 158 -35.66 10.81 -12.07
C LYS A 158 -35.01 10.90 -13.45
N GLY A 159 -34.14 9.95 -13.77
CA GLY A 159 -33.61 9.78 -15.10
C GLY A 159 -33.12 8.35 -15.28
N ASN A 160 -33.15 7.84 -16.50
CA ASN A 160 -32.77 6.46 -16.76
C ASN A 160 -31.32 6.40 -17.29
N PRO A 161 -30.34 5.93 -16.49
CA PRO A 161 -28.95 5.78 -16.95
C PRO A 161 -28.77 4.58 -17.90
N TYR A 162 -29.74 3.67 -17.98
CA TYR A 162 -29.77 2.50 -18.85
C TYR A 162 -30.89 2.65 -19.88
N HIS A 163 -30.62 3.33 -21.00
CA HIS A 163 -31.43 3.37 -22.22
C HIS A 163 -32.98 3.51 -22.09
N SER A 164 -33.57 4.36 -22.92
CA SER A 164 -35.02 4.67 -22.89
C SER A 164 -36.01 3.48 -22.93
N LYS A 165 -35.58 2.25 -23.28
CA LYS A 165 -36.44 1.06 -23.41
C LYS A 165 -36.28 -0.02 -22.31
N ASP A 166 -35.36 0.15 -21.37
CA ASP A 166 -34.97 -0.97 -20.50
C ASP A 166 -35.87 -1.09 -19.24
N GLY A 167 -36.87 -0.21 -19.10
CA GLY A 167 -37.87 -0.26 -18.03
C GLY A 167 -37.32 0.02 -16.61
N HIS A 168 -36.02 0.22 -16.47
CA HIS A 168 -35.33 0.51 -15.22
C HIS A 168 -35.38 2.01 -14.89
N ASP A 169 -36.58 2.46 -14.55
CA ASP A 169 -36.92 3.85 -14.28
C ASP A 169 -36.49 4.34 -12.88
N SER A 170 -35.71 3.55 -12.13
CA SER A 170 -35.53 3.73 -10.68
C SER A 170 -34.31 4.56 -10.27
N PHE A 171 -33.53 5.10 -11.20
CA PHE A 171 -32.36 5.91 -10.84
C PHE A 171 -32.72 7.37 -10.61
N PHE A 172 -32.17 7.93 -9.53
CA PHE A 172 -32.39 9.31 -9.13
C PHE A 172 -31.06 10.06 -9.07
N TYR A 173 -30.93 11.08 -9.90
CA TYR A 173 -29.86 12.05 -9.80
C TYR A 173 -30.13 12.95 -8.59
N SER A 174 -29.21 12.91 -7.64
CA SER A 174 -29.20 13.70 -6.42
C SER A 174 -27.77 14.14 -6.13
N PHE A 175 -27.63 15.18 -5.31
CA PHE A 175 -26.33 15.79 -5.04
C PHE A 175 -25.99 15.76 -3.55
N ASP A 176 -24.71 15.63 -3.25
CA ASP A 176 -24.19 15.75 -1.90
C ASP A 176 -24.12 17.21 -1.44
N HIS A 177 -23.69 17.42 -0.19
CA HIS A 177 -23.47 18.75 0.37
C HIS A 177 -22.50 19.61 -0.47
N CYS A 178 -21.53 18.99 -1.14
CA CYS A 178 -20.51 19.62 -1.97
C CYS A 178 -20.98 19.90 -3.41
N GLY A 179 -22.16 19.41 -3.81
CA GLY A 179 -22.69 19.52 -5.16
C GLY A 179 -22.18 18.47 -6.15
N LYS A 180 -21.59 17.37 -5.67
CA LYS A 180 -21.25 16.20 -6.48
C LYS A 180 -22.43 15.24 -6.54
N LEU A 181 -22.48 14.40 -7.57
CA LEU A 181 -23.50 13.35 -7.65
C LEU A 181 -23.37 12.39 -6.46
N ALA A 182 -24.46 12.20 -5.72
CA ALA A 182 -24.49 11.33 -4.55
C ALA A 182 -24.41 9.85 -4.94
N ASN A 183 -25.03 9.49 -6.06
CA ASN A 183 -24.93 8.17 -6.67
C ASN A 183 -24.45 8.33 -8.10
N SER A 184 -23.51 7.47 -8.50
CA SER A 184 -23.01 7.39 -9.86
C SER A 184 -23.19 5.97 -10.36
N TYR A 185 -23.52 5.87 -11.65
CA TYR A 185 -23.50 4.62 -12.36
C TYR A 185 -22.16 4.47 -13.07
N LEU A 186 -21.41 3.41 -12.75
CA LEU A 186 -20.10 3.13 -13.34
C LEU A 186 -20.09 1.73 -13.94
N THR A 187 -19.45 1.60 -15.09
CA THR A 187 -19.14 0.30 -15.70
C THR A 187 -17.67 -0.02 -15.53
N ILE A 188 -17.37 -1.31 -15.44
CA ILE A 188 -16.01 -1.81 -15.32
C ILE A 188 -15.71 -2.61 -16.57
N SER A 189 -14.74 -2.14 -17.34
CA SER A 189 -14.25 -2.83 -18.53
C SER A 189 -12.99 -3.62 -18.19
N ASN A 190 -12.77 -4.74 -18.85
CA ASN A 190 -11.57 -5.56 -18.74
C ASN A 190 -10.85 -5.63 -20.09
N LEU A 191 -9.54 -5.32 -20.10
CA LEU A 191 -8.75 -5.29 -21.33
C LEU A 191 -8.34 -6.72 -21.73
N ARG A 192 -8.83 -7.22 -22.85
CA ARG A 192 -8.56 -8.60 -23.30
C ARG A 192 -7.83 -8.65 -24.63
N ARG A 193 -7.12 -9.76 -24.85
CA ARG A 193 -6.47 -10.07 -26.13
C ARG A 193 -7.50 -10.57 -27.15
N LYS A 194 -7.48 -10.00 -28.35
CA LYS A 194 -8.29 -10.52 -29.46
C LYS A 194 -7.69 -11.84 -29.95
N LYS A 195 -8.41 -12.94 -29.77
CA LYS A 195 -8.05 -14.25 -30.35
C LYS A 195 -8.38 -14.27 -31.86
N ASN A 196 -7.55 -13.63 -32.69
CA ASN A 196 -7.65 -13.77 -34.14
C ASN A 196 -6.49 -14.65 -34.65
N ARG A 197 -6.80 -15.72 -35.40
CA ARG A 197 -5.80 -16.71 -35.84
C ARG A 197 -4.77 -16.16 -36.84
N ASP A 198 -5.08 -15.03 -37.49
CA ASP A 198 -4.32 -14.53 -38.64
C ASP A 198 -3.35 -13.36 -38.33
N PHE A 199 -3.32 -12.84 -37.09
CA PHE A 199 -2.47 -11.69 -36.74
C PHE A 199 -1.49 -12.01 -35.60
N ARG A 200 -0.18 -11.89 -35.88
CA ARG A 200 0.93 -12.02 -34.90
C ARG A 200 1.17 -10.73 -34.10
N GLY A 201 0.11 -10.02 -33.71
CA GLY A 201 0.19 -8.82 -32.89
C GLY A 201 -0.64 -8.98 -31.62
N ASP A 202 -0.10 -8.55 -30.47
CA ASP A 202 -0.82 -8.42 -29.21
C ASP A 202 -1.89 -7.32 -29.35
N ASN A 203 -3.00 -7.65 -30.02
CA ASN A 203 -4.13 -6.74 -30.20
C ASN A 203 -5.02 -6.77 -28.95
N LEU A 204 -4.66 -5.92 -27.99
CA LEU A 204 -5.47 -5.66 -26.80
C LEU A 204 -6.63 -4.72 -27.15
N ILE A 205 -7.85 -5.08 -26.75
CA ILE A 205 -9.06 -4.35 -27.12
C ILE A 205 -10.00 -4.17 -25.94
N TRP A 206 -10.67 -3.02 -25.94
CA TRP A 206 -11.83 -2.75 -25.12
C TRP A 206 -13.08 -2.98 -25.98
N GLU A 207 -13.73 -4.12 -25.85
CA GLU A 207 -15.01 -4.38 -26.53
C GLU A 207 -16.15 -4.29 -25.51
N LYS A 208 -17.35 -3.88 -25.95
CA LYS A 208 -18.51 -3.70 -25.08
C LYS A 208 -18.86 -4.97 -24.30
N HIS A 209 -18.73 -6.15 -24.90
CA HIS A 209 -18.96 -7.41 -24.21
C HIS A 209 -17.84 -7.81 -23.23
N PHE A 210 -16.76 -7.03 -23.13
CA PHE A 210 -15.76 -7.11 -22.06
C PHE A 210 -16.04 -6.11 -20.93
N GLU A 211 -17.24 -5.54 -20.87
CA GLU A 211 -17.78 -4.95 -19.64
C GLU A 211 -18.10 -6.08 -18.67
N VAL A 212 -17.29 -6.15 -17.62
CA VAL A 212 -17.27 -7.23 -16.63
C VAL A 212 -18.00 -6.85 -15.37
N GLY A 213 -18.47 -5.61 -15.23
CA GLY A 213 -19.25 -5.27 -14.07
C GLY A 213 -19.83 -3.88 -14.07
N GLU A 214 -20.68 -3.67 -13.08
CA GLU A 214 -21.50 -2.50 -12.88
C GLU A 214 -21.49 -2.12 -11.40
N PHE A 215 -21.34 -0.81 -11.15
CA PHE A 215 -21.44 -0.23 -9.83
C PHE A 215 -22.60 0.76 -9.80
N THR A 216 -23.57 0.51 -8.94
CA THR A 216 -24.77 1.34 -8.79
C THR A 216 -25.27 1.27 -7.36
N ASN A 217 -25.70 2.41 -6.80
CA ASN A 217 -26.27 2.52 -5.45
C ASN A 217 -25.41 1.86 -4.34
N GLY A 218 -24.09 1.91 -4.47
CA GLY A 218 -23.16 1.29 -3.51
C GLY A 218 -23.00 -0.23 -3.66
N GLU A 219 -23.68 -0.85 -4.61
CA GLU A 219 -23.56 -2.27 -4.92
C GLU A 219 -22.65 -2.47 -6.15
N LEU A 220 -21.67 -3.36 -6.02
CA LEU A 220 -20.77 -3.76 -7.10
C LEU A 220 -21.13 -5.17 -7.57
N LYS A 221 -21.42 -5.32 -8.86
CA LYS A 221 -21.67 -6.60 -9.52
C LYS A 221 -20.60 -6.85 -10.56
N MET A 222 -19.91 -7.98 -10.47
CA MET A 222 -18.81 -8.35 -11.35
C MET A 222 -18.98 -9.78 -11.86
N ILE A 223 -18.65 -10.03 -13.13
CA ILE A 223 -18.71 -11.33 -13.79
C ILE A 223 -17.52 -11.51 -14.74
N ASP A 224 -17.09 -12.76 -14.92
CA ASP A 224 -16.15 -13.20 -15.96
C ASP A 224 -14.90 -12.31 -16.11
N ILE A 225 -14.14 -12.06 -15.04
CA ILE A 225 -12.91 -11.24 -15.12
C ILE A 225 -11.75 -12.12 -15.62
N GLU A 226 -11.06 -11.67 -16.67
CA GLU A 226 -9.76 -12.22 -17.08
C GLU A 226 -8.65 -11.39 -16.43
N TRP A 227 -7.84 -12.06 -15.60
CA TRP A 227 -6.78 -11.43 -14.84
C TRP A 227 -5.46 -11.44 -15.62
N PRO A 228 -4.49 -10.59 -15.23
CA PRO A 228 -3.16 -10.57 -15.83
C PRO A 228 -2.53 -11.96 -16.00
N GLY A 229 -1.94 -12.19 -17.17
CA GLY A 229 -1.42 -13.50 -17.57
C GLY A 229 -2.47 -14.47 -18.12
N ASP A 230 -3.61 -13.96 -18.60
CA ASP A 230 -4.72 -14.74 -19.16
C ASP A 230 -5.26 -15.77 -18.12
N ARG A 231 -5.28 -15.37 -16.84
CA ARG A 231 -5.65 -16.22 -15.67
C ARG A 231 -7.09 -16.00 -15.25
N ALA A 232 -7.74 -17.05 -14.74
CA ALA A 232 -9.09 -16.96 -14.14
C ALA A 232 -9.10 -16.50 -12.67
N LYS A 233 -7.93 -16.46 -12.02
CA LYS A 233 -7.80 -16.07 -10.61
C LYS A 233 -7.01 -14.76 -10.49
N PRO A 234 -7.35 -13.89 -9.53
CA PRO A 234 -6.61 -12.65 -9.30
C PRO A 234 -5.16 -12.92 -8.88
N PRO A 235 -4.24 -11.98 -9.12
CA PRO A 235 -2.89 -12.03 -8.57
C PRO A 235 -2.96 -12.15 -7.03
N GLN A 236 -2.09 -12.93 -6.42
CA GLN A 236 -2.20 -13.28 -4.99
C GLN A 236 -1.97 -12.12 -4.00
N GLY A 237 -1.85 -10.86 -4.45
CA GLY A 237 -1.73 -9.68 -3.59
C GLY A 237 -0.41 -9.58 -2.82
N THR A 238 0.27 -10.70 -2.59
CA THR A 238 1.61 -10.80 -2.01
C THR A 238 2.65 -11.05 -3.10
N PRO A 239 3.85 -10.43 -3.01
CA PRO A 239 4.98 -10.78 -3.86
C PRO A 239 5.29 -12.28 -3.74
N GLU A 240 5.50 -13.00 -4.86
CA GLU A 240 5.92 -14.42 -4.82
C GLU A 240 7.24 -14.62 -4.03
N ASN A 241 8.07 -13.58 -3.91
CA ASN A 241 9.26 -13.55 -3.07
C ASN A 241 9.54 -12.10 -2.64
N PHE A 242 9.18 -11.70 -1.41
CA PHE A 242 9.67 -10.44 -0.86
C PHE A 242 10.99 -10.64 -0.11
N HIS A 243 11.81 -9.59 -0.02
CA HIS A 243 13.12 -9.64 0.64
C HIS A 243 13.11 -8.75 1.89
N ALA A 244 13.23 -9.35 3.07
CA ALA A 244 13.20 -8.63 4.34
C ALA A 244 14.61 -8.28 4.85
N ARG A 245 14.82 -7.03 5.27
CA ARG A 245 16.01 -6.60 6.01
C ARG A 245 15.76 -6.81 7.49
N VAL A 246 16.46 -7.78 8.07
CA VAL A 246 16.29 -8.21 9.46
C VAL A 246 17.41 -7.65 10.32
N VAL A 247 17.07 -6.79 11.27
CA VAL A 247 18.04 -6.29 12.26
C VAL A 247 18.07 -7.17 13.50
N THR A 248 19.27 -7.44 14.01
CA THR A 248 19.48 -8.27 15.20
C THR A 248 20.54 -7.72 16.14
N LEU A 249 20.64 -8.31 17.32
CA LEU A 249 21.63 -8.03 18.36
C LEU A 249 22.08 -9.34 19.00
N GLN A 250 23.37 -9.47 19.28
CA GLN A 250 23.95 -10.67 19.90
C GLN A 250 23.45 -10.83 21.34
N GLU A 251 22.84 -11.98 21.61
CA GLU A 251 22.33 -12.33 22.93
C GLU A 251 22.18 -13.86 23.04
N PRO A 252 23.20 -14.56 23.55
CA PRO A 252 23.09 -15.99 23.82
C PRO A 252 22.01 -16.26 24.90
N PRO A 253 21.17 -17.30 24.75
CA PRO A 253 21.19 -18.35 23.71
C PRO A 253 20.34 -18.04 22.46
N PHE A 254 19.72 -16.87 22.37
CA PHE A 254 18.78 -16.52 21.30
C PHE A 254 19.47 -16.21 19.97
N ILE A 255 20.54 -15.43 20.02
CA ILE A 255 21.40 -15.05 18.89
C ILE A 255 22.85 -15.23 19.31
N ILE A 256 23.51 -16.22 18.74
CA ILE A 256 24.91 -16.58 18.93
C ILE A 256 25.66 -16.21 17.67
N VAL A 257 26.86 -15.66 17.81
CA VAL A 257 27.67 -15.21 16.68
C VAL A 257 29.01 -15.93 16.72
N SER A 258 29.33 -16.63 15.65
CA SER A 258 30.59 -17.34 15.47
C SER A 258 31.25 -16.97 14.14
N GLN A 259 32.51 -17.36 13.99
CA GLN A 259 33.20 -17.22 12.70
C GLN A 259 32.62 -18.20 11.67
N LEU A 260 32.72 -17.83 10.41
CA LEU A 260 32.44 -18.74 9.29
C LEU A 260 33.59 -19.74 9.16
N ASP A 261 33.29 -20.91 8.62
CA ASP A 261 34.30 -21.89 8.24
C ASP A 261 35.23 -21.27 7.16
N PRO A 262 36.57 -21.22 7.41
CA PRO A 262 37.52 -20.63 6.48
C PRO A 262 37.56 -21.29 5.09
N GLU A 263 37.25 -22.58 5.00
CA GLU A 263 37.31 -23.31 3.73
C GLU A 263 36.02 -23.19 2.93
N THR A 264 34.88 -23.36 3.60
CA THR A 264 33.56 -23.39 2.93
C THR A 264 32.85 -22.05 2.90
N GLY A 265 33.30 -21.07 3.69
CA GLY A 265 32.62 -19.78 3.86
C GLY A 265 31.22 -19.89 4.46
N SER A 266 30.88 -21.06 5.03
CA SER A 266 29.54 -21.40 5.54
C SER A 266 29.51 -21.42 7.06
N CYS A 267 28.30 -21.48 7.62
CA CYS A 267 28.11 -21.65 9.05
C CYS A 267 28.59 -23.04 9.50
N PRO A 268 29.34 -23.15 10.61
CA PRO A 268 29.76 -24.43 11.15
C PRO A 268 28.58 -25.39 11.36
N GLY A 269 28.71 -26.62 10.87
CA GLY A 269 27.67 -27.66 11.01
C GLY A 269 26.35 -27.39 10.27
N ASN A 270 26.33 -26.44 9.31
CA ASN A 270 25.11 -25.97 8.63
C ASN A 270 24.01 -25.47 9.58
N GLN A 271 24.38 -25.10 10.81
CA GLN A 271 23.47 -24.56 11.81
C GLN A 271 23.63 -23.04 11.85
N GLY A 272 22.62 -22.33 11.37
CA GLY A 272 22.57 -20.86 11.35
C GLY A 272 22.54 -20.24 9.94
N SER A 273 22.57 -18.91 9.91
CA SER A 273 22.52 -18.09 8.71
C SER A 273 23.68 -17.10 8.68
N ILE A 274 24.17 -16.77 7.49
CA ILE A 274 25.19 -15.74 7.29
C ILE A 274 24.60 -14.36 7.58
N CYS A 275 25.28 -13.56 8.39
CA CYS A 275 24.84 -12.23 8.80
C CYS A 275 25.93 -11.17 8.60
N ASN A 276 25.51 -9.97 8.22
CA ASN A 276 26.37 -8.79 8.08
C ASN A 276 26.62 -8.19 9.47
N TRP A 277 27.82 -8.40 10.02
CA TRP A 277 28.05 -8.16 11.44
C TRP A 277 28.83 -6.88 11.74
N ASP A 278 29.83 -6.56 10.91
CA ASP A 278 30.67 -5.38 11.06
C ASP A 278 30.99 -4.78 9.68
N VAL A 279 31.55 -3.56 9.68
CA VAL A 279 32.09 -2.91 8.49
C VAL A 279 33.55 -2.58 8.77
N GLU A 280 34.45 -3.15 7.97
CA GLU A 280 35.87 -2.84 7.98
C GLU A 280 36.16 -1.79 6.92
N ILE A 281 36.92 -0.75 7.28
CA ILE A 281 37.37 0.28 6.36
C ILE A 281 38.78 -0.08 5.92
N TYR A 282 38.99 -0.19 4.60
CA TYR A 282 40.30 -0.46 4.03
C TYR A 282 40.63 0.57 2.94
N GLU A 283 41.90 0.94 2.83
CA GLU A 283 42.37 1.80 1.75
C GLU A 283 42.87 0.93 0.59
N ASP A 284 42.26 1.10 -0.59
CA ASP A 284 42.71 0.46 -1.83
C ASP A 284 43.14 1.57 -2.80
N LYS A 285 44.44 1.64 -3.09
CA LYS A 285 45.04 2.62 -4.02
C LYS A 285 44.66 4.08 -3.71
N GLY A 286 44.66 4.46 -2.43
CA GLY A 286 44.32 5.82 -1.99
C GLY A 286 42.83 6.14 -1.93
N VAL A 287 41.95 5.16 -2.19
CA VAL A 287 40.50 5.29 -2.04
C VAL A 287 40.05 4.46 -0.85
N THR A 288 39.43 5.12 0.13
CA THR A 288 38.79 4.48 1.29
C THR A 288 37.57 3.68 0.84
N ARG A 289 37.55 2.37 1.08
CA ARG A 289 36.44 1.47 0.75
C ARG A 289 35.94 0.76 1.99
N ASN A 290 34.62 0.52 2.02
CA ASN A 290 33.96 -0.19 3.11
C ASN A 290 33.75 -1.65 2.71
N LYS A 291 34.22 -2.58 3.54
CA LYS A 291 34.00 -4.03 3.40
C LYS A 291 33.09 -4.51 4.51
N THR A 292 31.95 -5.10 4.15
CA THR A 292 31.07 -5.74 5.13
C THR A 292 31.65 -7.07 5.58
N VAL A 293 31.87 -7.21 6.88
CA VAL A 293 32.34 -8.43 7.53
C VAL A 293 31.14 -9.33 7.79
N LYS A 294 31.18 -10.53 7.21
CA LYS A 294 30.15 -11.55 7.39
C LYS A 294 30.55 -12.51 8.51
N LYS A 295 29.59 -12.87 9.36
CA LYS A 295 29.75 -13.88 10.42
C LYS A 295 28.64 -14.91 10.34
N CYS A 296 28.77 -16.00 11.09
CA CYS A 296 27.69 -16.96 11.27
C CYS A 296 26.83 -16.52 12.46
N CYS A 297 25.54 -16.31 12.22
CA CYS A 297 24.54 -16.10 13.25
C CYS A 297 23.72 -17.38 13.44
N SER A 298 23.65 -17.91 14.64
CA SER A 298 22.89 -19.11 15.01
C SER A 298 22.09 -18.90 16.30
N GLY A 299 21.27 -19.86 16.69
CA GLY A 299 20.46 -19.80 17.90
C GLY A 299 18.96 -19.77 17.61
N PHE A 300 18.17 -19.82 18.69
CA PHE A 300 16.73 -20.04 18.61
C PHE A 300 16.00 -19.08 17.66
N CYS A 301 16.35 -17.79 17.71
CA CYS A 301 15.67 -16.78 16.90
C CYS A 301 16.04 -16.88 15.41
N ILE A 302 17.24 -17.38 15.08
CA ILE A 302 17.64 -17.62 13.68
C ILE A 302 16.91 -18.82 13.10
N ASP A 303 16.79 -19.91 13.87
CA ASP A 303 16.08 -21.12 13.45
C ASP A 303 14.59 -20.82 13.21
N LEU A 304 13.98 -20.01 14.09
CA LEU A 304 12.61 -19.53 13.93
C LEU A 304 12.45 -18.69 12.64
N LEU A 305 13.37 -17.76 12.38
CA LEU A 305 13.35 -16.94 11.16
C LEU A 305 13.48 -17.79 9.90
N GLN A 306 14.40 -18.76 9.88
CA GLN A 306 14.55 -19.70 8.76
C GLN A 306 13.26 -20.49 8.50
N LYS A 307 12.60 -20.95 9.56
CA LYS A 307 11.33 -21.68 9.45
C LYS A 307 10.21 -20.79 8.91
N LEU A 308 10.08 -19.56 9.42
CA LEU A 308 9.11 -18.58 8.94
C LEU A 308 9.33 -18.21 7.47
N ALA A 309 10.59 -17.97 7.08
CA ALA A 309 10.96 -17.66 5.71
C ALA A 309 10.58 -18.77 4.73
N LYS A 310 10.78 -20.02 5.13
CA LYS A 310 10.41 -21.20 4.32
C LYS A 310 8.91 -21.38 4.21
N ASP A 311 8.17 -21.19 5.29
CA ASP A 311 6.72 -21.45 5.33
C ASP A 311 5.93 -20.34 4.64
N ILE A 312 6.39 -19.08 4.74
CA ILE A 312 5.75 -17.91 4.11
C ILE A 312 6.27 -17.67 2.68
N GLY A 313 7.51 -18.07 2.37
CA GLY A 313 8.11 -17.90 1.05
C GLY A 313 8.78 -16.53 0.85
N PHE A 314 9.57 -16.08 1.83
CA PHE A 314 10.35 -14.83 1.69
C PHE A 314 11.84 -15.08 1.86
N THR A 315 12.65 -14.17 1.31
CA THR A 315 14.10 -14.16 1.48
C THR A 315 14.49 -13.05 2.44
N TYR A 316 15.66 -13.13 3.06
CA TYR A 316 16.06 -12.11 4.03
C TYR A 316 17.57 -11.89 4.06
N THR A 317 17.96 -10.72 4.57
CA THR A 317 19.33 -10.41 4.95
C THR A 317 19.37 -10.02 6.42
N ILE A 318 20.28 -10.60 7.19
CA ILE A 318 20.45 -10.31 8.61
C ILE A 318 21.61 -9.35 8.79
N TYR A 319 21.43 -8.30 9.57
CA TYR A 319 22.50 -7.39 9.94
C TYR A 319 22.46 -7.00 11.42
N LYS A 320 23.64 -6.70 11.97
CA LYS A 320 23.78 -6.23 13.36
C LYS A 320 23.37 -4.76 13.47
N VAL A 321 22.66 -4.42 14.53
CA VAL A 321 22.39 -3.02 14.88
C VAL A 321 23.71 -2.22 15.04
N PRO A 322 23.86 -1.03 14.40
CA PRO A 322 25.13 -0.31 14.37
C PRO A 322 25.64 0.14 15.75
N ASP A 323 24.74 0.56 16.65
CA ASP A 323 25.10 1.13 17.95
C ASP A 323 25.13 0.09 19.10
N ASN A 324 24.90 -1.20 18.79
CA ASN A 324 24.79 -2.31 19.74
C ASN A 324 23.77 -2.08 20.89
N LYS A 325 22.72 -1.28 20.67
CA LYS A 325 21.71 -0.99 21.69
C LYS A 325 20.35 -1.56 21.34
N TRP A 326 19.60 -1.89 22.39
CA TRP A 326 18.22 -2.39 22.31
C TRP A 326 17.21 -1.35 21.81
N GLY A 327 17.47 -0.08 22.08
CA GLY A 327 16.53 1.00 21.83
C GLY A 327 15.88 1.51 23.10
N ARG A 328 16.21 2.77 23.43
CA ARG A 328 15.65 3.58 24.49
C ARG A 328 15.20 4.91 23.87
N LYS A 329 14.03 5.40 24.26
CA LYS A 329 13.56 6.71 23.81
C LYS A 329 14.40 7.80 24.48
N THR A 330 14.95 8.69 23.66
CA THR A 330 15.70 9.87 24.09
C THR A 330 14.98 11.11 23.57
N GLU A 331 15.41 12.30 23.98
CA GLU A 331 14.85 13.57 23.46
C GLU A 331 14.97 13.70 21.94
N LYS A 332 15.97 13.04 21.34
CA LYS A 332 16.21 13.00 19.88
C LYS A 332 15.46 11.87 19.17
N GLY A 333 14.58 11.13 19.87
CA GLY A 333 13.89 9.96 19.36
C GLY A 333 14.50 8.63 19.82
N TRP A 334 14.15 7.55 19.12
CA TRP A 334 14.66 6.21 19.39
C TRP A 334 16.12 6.04 18.95
N ASN A 335 16.87 5.21 19.68
CA ASN A 335 18.16 4.66 19.24
C ASN A 335 18.05 3.13 19.07
N GLY A 336 19.16 2.44 18.80
CA GLY A 336 19.20 0.99 18.79
C GLY A 336 18.33 0.32 17.74
N LEU A 337 17.91 -0.91 18.06
CA LEU A 337 16.99 -1.70 17.23
C LEU A 337 15.70 -0.94 16.93
N MET A 338 15.18 -0.20 17.90
CA MET A 338 13.98 0.62 17.75
C MET A 338 14.15 1.71 16.68
N HIS A 339 15.32 2.36 16.62
CA HIS A 339 15.59 3.37 15.60
C HIS A 339 15.59 2.77 14.19
N GLU A 340 16.22 1.60 14.02
CA GLU A 340 16.31 0.93 12.71
C GLU A 340 14.92 0.55 12.17
N LEU A 341 14.00 0.14 13.05
CA LEU A 341 12.61 -0.14 12.69
C LEU A 341 11.83 1.13 12.36
N VAL A 342 11.83 2.11 13.27
CA VAL A 342 11.03 3.35 13.11
C VAL A 342 11.50 4.20 11.92
N SER A 343 12.79 4.13 11.57
CA SER A 343 13.35 4.83 10.41
C SER A 343 13.17 4.07 9.08
N GLY A 344 12.56 2.89 9.09
CA GLY A 344 12.36 2.07 7.89
C GLY A 344 13.66 1.49 7.29
N LYS A 345 14.75 1.44 8.06
CA LYS A 345 16.01 0.80 7.65
C LYS A 345 15.95 -0.72 7.78
N ALA A 346 15.28 -1.20 8.82
CA ALA A 346 14.93 -2.60 9.01
C ALA A 346 13.43 -2.79 8.77
N ASP A 347 13.06 -3.88 8.11
CA ASP A 347 11.67 -4.26 7.90
C ASP A 347 11.16 -5.13 9.07
N MET A 348 12.09 -5.80 9.76
CA MET A 348 11.82 -6.71 10.87
C MET A 348 12.99 -6.71 11.85
N CYS A 349 12.70 -6.95 13.13
CA CYS A 349 13.71 -7.21 14.15
C CYS A 349 13.53 -8.62 14.73
N VAL A 350 14.62 -9.40 14.77
CA VAL A 350 14.62 -10.76 15.32
C VAL A 350 15.73 -10.88 16.38
N THR A 351 15.33 -10.79 17.65
CA THR A 351 16.18 -10.93 18.86
C THR A 351 15.25 -11.04 20.08
N ALA A 352 15.76 -11.14 21.31
CA ALA A 352 14.93 -11.19 22.53
C ALA A 352 14.43 -9.80 22.96
N LEU A 353 13.81 -9.06 22.03
CA LEU A 353 13.31 -7.71 22.29
C LEU A 353 12.09 -7.76 23.19
N LYS A 354 12.24 -7.24 24.41
CA LYS A 354 11.12 -7.16 25.37
C LYS A 354 10.01 -6.24 24.88
N LEU A 355 8.78 -6.76 24.92
CA LEU A 355 7.55 -5.98 24.75
C LEU A 355 7.42 -4.97 25.89
N ASN A 356 7.13 -3.72 25.56
CA ASN A 356 6.74 -2.70 26.53
C ASN A 356 5.78 -1.69 25.87
N SER A 357 5.05 -0.95 26.71
CA SER A 357 4.04 0.01 26.25
C SER A 357 4.60 1.21 25.48
N GLU A 358 5.87 1.56 25.71
CA GLU A 358 6.50 2.70 25.03
C GLU A 358 6.86 2.34 23.59
N ARG A 359 7.40 1.13 23.38
CA ARG A 359 7.76 0.58 22.08
C ARG A 359 6.52 0.24 21.26
N ALA A 360 5.51 -0.38 21.87
CA ALA A 360 4.27 -0.77 21.20
C ALA A 360 3.42 0.41 20.68
N LYS A 361 3.78 1.66 21.01
CA LYS A 361 3.16 2.85 20.41
C LYS A 361 3.74 3.20 19.04
N ASP A 362 4.99 2.83 18.79
CA ASP A 362 5.76 3.26 17.62
C ASP A 362 6.12 2.08 16.70
N ILE A 363 5.96 0.83 17.15
CA ILE A 363 6.12 -0.41 16.35
C ILE A 363 5.07 -1.45 16.73
N ASP A 364 4.80 -2.38 15.80
CA ASP A 364 3.97 -3.55 16.06
C ASP A 364 4.79 -4.75 16.55
N PHE A 365 4.22 -5.52 17.49
CA PHE A 365 4.81 -6.76 18.00
C PHE A 365 4.02 -7.98 17.53
N SER A 366 4.72 -9.07 17.27
CA SER A 366 4.11 -10.39 17.14
C SER A 366 3.63 -10.93 18.49
N ILE A 367 2.88 -12.03 18.44
CA ILE A 367 2.52 -12.77 19.65
C ILE A 367 3.82 -13.29 20.30
N PRO A 368 4.03 -13.08 21.61
CA PRO A 368 5.20 -13.60 22.31
C PRO A 368 5.34 -15.11 22.09
N PHE A 369 6.51 -15.55 21.66
CA PHE A 369 6.82 -16.97 21.45
C PHE A 369 7.45 -17.64 22.68
N MET A 370 7.83 -16.86 23.69
CA MET A 370 8.43 -17.32 24.93
C MET A 370 7.99 -16.43 26.09
N ASP A 371 7.46 -17.07 27.14
CA ASP A 371 7.16 -16.37 28.38
C ASP A 371 8.44 -16.10 29.15
N THR A 372 8.75 -14.83 29.38
CA THR A 372 9.91 -14.40 30.17
C THR A 372 9.48 -13.48 31.30
N GLY A 373 10.06 -13.70 32.48
CA GLY A 373 9.81 -12.91 33.69
C GLY A 373 11.10 -12.41 34.32
N ILE A 374 10.97 -11.48 35.27
CA ILE A 374 12.12 -11.02 36.07
C ILE A 374 12.39 -12.09 37.13
N SER A 375 13.59 -12.65 37.13
CA SER A 375 14.05 -13.65 38.11
C SER A 375 15.33 -13.18 38.77
N ILE A 376 15.52 -13.51 40.06
CA ILE A 376 16.73 -13.19 40.82
C ILE A 376 17.59 -14.45 40.88
N ILE A 377 18.84 -14.35 40.41
CA ILE A 377 19.82 -15.42 40.53
C ILE A 377 20.70 -15.14 41.75
N VAL A 378 20.73 -16.06 42.70
CA VAL A 378 21.60 -15.99 43.88
C VAL A 378 22.54 -17.19 43.91
N LYS A 379 23.80 -16.96 44.29
CA LYS A 379 24.73 -18.05 44.59
C LYS A 379 24.33 -18.68 45.92
N ILE A 380 23.85 -19.92 45.88
CA ILE A 380 23.66 -20.70 47.10
C ILE A 380 25.06 -20.99 47.68
N ARG A 381 25.32 -20.50 48.89
CA ARG A 381 26.53 -20.87 49.63
C ARG A 381 26.30 -22.22 50.27
N SER A 382 26.88 -23.29 49.71
CA SER A 382 27.03 -24.58 50.38
C SER A 382 28.26 -24.54 51.30
N GLY A 383 28.15 -23.84 52.42
CA GLY A 383 29.11 -23.92 53.52
C GLY A 383 28.43 -24.56 54.72
N VAL A 384 29.12 -25.47 55.41
CA VAL A 384 28.66 -25.94 56.73
C VAL A 384 28.50 -24.68 57.60
N LEU A 385 27.34 -24.52 58.24
CA LEU A 385 27.14 -23.47 59.24
C LEU A 385 28.36 -23.49 60.17
N SER A 386 28.94 -22.31 60.46
CA SER A 386 30.09 -22.23 61.36
C SER A 386 29.76 -23.01 62.64
N PRO A 387 30.59 -23.97 63.11
CA PRO A 387 30.28 -24.76 64.31
C PRO A 387 30.04 -23.89 65.56
N THR A 388 30.57 -22.67 65.58
CA THR A 388 30.27 -21.65 66.59
C THR A 388 28.82 -21.19 66.62
N ALA A 389 28.05 -21.32 65.54
CA ALA A 389 26.61 -21.07 65.53
C ALA A 389 25.84 -22.06 66.43
N PHE A 390 26.36 -23.29 66.61
CA PHE A 390 25.81 -24.26 67.56
C PHE A 390 26.14 -23.93 69.03
N LEU A 391 27.30 -23.31 69.28
CA LEU A 391 27.80 -23.02 70.63
C LEU A 391 27.34 -21.67 71.20
N GLY A 392 26.72 -20.80 70.39
CA GLY A 392 26.25 -19.48 70.82
C GLY A 392 25.25 -19.50 71.99
N ASN A 393 24.46 -20.57 72.12
CA ASN A 393 23.46 -20.70 73.19
C ASN A 393 23.99 -21.36 74.48
N MET A 394 25.21 -21.90 74.49
CA MET A 394 25.74 -22.59 75.68
C MET A 394 26.44 -21.68 76.69
N TRP A 395 26.78 -20.45 76.32
CA TRP A 395 27.41 -19.49 77.24
C TRP A 395 26.41 -18.76 78.17
N PHE A 396 25.12 -18.73 77.82
CA PHE A 396 24.10 -18.09 78.67
C PHE A 396 23.51 -19.02 79.75
N SER A 397 23.69 -20.35 79.64
CA SER A 397 23.12 -21.29 80.62
C SER A 397 24.02 -21.55 81.84
N SER A 398 25.31 -21.21 81.79
CA SER A 398 26.25 -21.40 82.91
C SER A 398 26.39 -20.16 83.81
N ALA A 399 25.70 -19.05 83.51
CA ALA A 399 25.68 -17.84 84.34
C ALA A 399 24.42 -17.70 85.24
N ILE A 400 23.52 -18.69 85.28
CA ILE A 400 22.29 -18.67 86.12
C ILE A 400 22.29 -19.77 87.20
N ARG A 401 23.43 -20.41 87.47
CA ARG A 401 23.61 -21.27 88.66
C ARG A 401 24.92 -20.97 89.39
N GLN A 402 24.98 -19.79 90.01
CA GLN A 402 25.71 -19.56 91.26
C GLN A 402 24.88 -18.64 92.14
#